data_AF-A0A834GE52-F1
#
_entry.id   AF-A0A834GE52-F1
#
_cell.length_a   1.000
_cell.length_b   1.000
_cell.length_c   1.000
_cell.angle_alpha   90.00
_cell.angle_beta   90.00
_cell.angle_gamma   90.00
#
_symmetry.space_group_name_H-M   'P 1'
#
loop_
_entity.id
_entity.type
_entity.pdbx_description
1 polymer ?
#
loop_
_entity_poly.entity_id
_entity_poly.type
_entity_poly.pdbx_seq_one_letter_code
_entity_poly.pdbx_strand_id
1 'polypeptide(L)'
;MYLLYDTLMEYSPCDDVLILFRRINPDMFIHSIVNAAYNSPFFISRFREALFHYSALFDMFEANVPRENEERMLFEKEILGNEILGIIACEGLARARRPKTYKQWQIRTQWARFRQLNSPEPRNHEDRES
;
A
#
# COMPACT_ATOMS: atom_id res chain seq x y z
N MET A 1 -14.71 -10.24 -26.83
CA MET A 1 -13.31 -9.77 -26.78
C MET A 1 -13.14 -8.80 -25.60
N TYR A 2 -13.29 -9.27 -24.35
CA TYR A 2 -13.07 -8.47 -23.12
C TYR A 2 -12.51 -9.31 -21.97
N LEU A 3 -12.05 -10.54 -22.26
CA LEU A 3 -11.58 -11.50 -21.26
C LEU A 3 -10.05 -11.45 -21.05
N LEU A 4 -9.37 -10.42 -21.58
CA LEU A 4 -7.92 -10.29 -21.51
C LEU A 4 -7.42 -9.11 -20.67
N TYR A 5 -8.28 -8.16 -20.27
CA TYR A 5 -7.81 -6.97 -19.54
C TYR A 5 -7.46 -7.24 -18.07
N ASP A 6 -8.07 -8.24 -17.43
CA ASP A 6 -7.79 -8.54 -16.02
C ASP A 6 -6.54 -9.43 -15.82
N THR A 7 -6.06 -10.08 -16.89
CA THR A 7 -4.82 -10.87 -16.90
C THR A 7 -3.66 -10.19 -17.63
N LEU A 8 -3.92 -9.16 -18.46
CA LEU A 8 -2.93 -8.39 -19.23
C LEU A 8 -2.72 -6.93 -18.75
N MET A 9 -3.00 -6.58 -17.50
CA MET A 9 -2.42 -5.34 -16.96
C MET A 9 -0.93 -5.53 -16.66
N GLU A 10 -0.15 -5.67 -17.73
CA GLU A 10 1.29 -5.46 -17.77
C GLU A 10 1.63 -3.98 -17.43
N TYR A 11 0.64 -3.08 -17.54
CA TYR A 11 0.73 -1.65 -17.22
C TYR A 11 -0.48 -1.18 -16.39
N SER A 12 -0.21 -0.58 -15.23
CA SER A 12 -1.20 0.07 -14.36
C SER A 12 -0.91 1.57 -14.22
N PRO A 13 -1.87 2.37 -13.75
CA PRO A 13 -1.62 3.79 -13.45
C PRO A 13 -0.43 4.02 -12.51
N CYS A 14 -0.14 3.08 -11.61
CA CYS A 14 1.06 3.14 -10.77
C CYS A 14 2.36 3.06 -11.58
N ASP A 15 2.38 2.29 -12.66
CA ASP A 15 3.57 2.14 -13.52
C ASP A 15 3.78 3.40 -14.35
N ASP A 16 2.70 4.04 -14.82
CA ASP A 16 2.78 5.34 -15.51
C ASP A 16 3.37 6.42 -14.60
N VAL A 17 2.95 6.44 -13.33
CA VAL A 17 3.50 7.35 -12.31
C VAL A 17 4.98 7.06 -12.05
N LEU A 18 5.40 5.80 -11.95
CA LEU A 18 6.81 5.45 -11.80
C LEU A 18 7.63 5.88 -13.03
N ILE A 19 7.12 5.64 -14.24
CA ILE A 19 7.76 6.09 -15.48
C ILE A 19 7.87 7.62 -15.51
N LEU A 20 6.84 8.34 -15.07
CA LEU A 20 6.85 9.80 -14.95
C LEU A 20 7.95 10.26 -13.99
N PHE A 21 8.04 9.69 -12.79
CA PHE A 21 9.11 10.02 -11.86
C PHE A 21 10.49 9.72 -12.45
N ARG A 22 10.63 8.64 -13.21
CA ARG A 22 11.89 8.34 -13.89
C ARG A 22 12.26 9.40 -14.93
N ARG A 23 11.27 9.97 -15.62
CA ARG A 23 11.44 11.04 -16.63
C ARG A 23 11.79 12.39 -16.01
N ILE A 24 11.27 12.69 -14.82
CA ILE A 24 11.63 13.90 -14.06
C ILE A 24 13.10 13.84 -13.58
N ASN A 25 13.67 12.63 -13.52
CA ASN A 25 15.06 12.37 -13.16
C ASN A 25 15.48 13.01 -11.82
N PRO A 26 14.77 12.72 -10.71
CA PRO A 26 15.15 13.19 -9.39
C PRO A 26 16.44 12.51 -8.93
N ASP A 27 17.22 13.18 -8.08
CA ASP A 27 18.39 12.59 -7.43
C ASP A 27 18.01 11.41 -6.52
N MET A 28 16.86 11.53 -5.84
CA MET A 28 16.31 10.51 -4.95
C MET A 28 14.78 10.47 -5.04
N PHE A 29 14.22 9.26 -5.04
CA PHE A 29 12.78 9.02 -5.02
C PHE A 29 12.42 8.14 -3.82
N ILE A 30 11.55 8.64 -2.96
CA ILE A 30 11.04 7.92 -1.79
C ILE A 30 9.55 7.73 -1.98
N HIS A 31 9.09 6.48 -1.89
CA HIS A 31 7.66 6.16 -1.93
C HIS A 31 7.29 5.26 -0.75
N SER A 32 6.28 5.67 0.01
CA SER A 32 5.68 4.87 1.07
C SER A 32 4.60 3.97 0.47
N ILE A 33 4.64 2.69 0.78
CA ILE A 33 3.64 1.71 0.34
C ILE A 33 3.06 0.98 1.54
N VAL A 34 1.76 0.71 1.50
CA VAL A 34 1.12 -0.21 2.44
C VAL A 34 1.41 -1.63 1.97
N ASN A 35 2.11 -2.42 2.79
CA ASN A 35 2.39 -3.81 2.48
C ASN A 35 1.15 -4.67 2.77
N ALA A 36 0.41 -5.00 1.72
CA ALA A 36 -0.89 -5.64 1.81
C ALA A 36 -1.00 -6.83 0.85
N ALA A 37 -1.36 -8.00 1.38
CA ALA A 37 -1.51 -9.23 0.59
C ALA A 37 -2.96 -9.53 0.15
N TYR A 38 -3.95 -8.78 0.65
CA TYR A 38 -5.39 -9.01 0.49
C TYR A 38 -5.99 -8.64 -0.87
N ASN A 39 -5.28 -8.93 -1.96
CA ASN A 39 -5.71 -8.64 -3.34
C ASN A 39 -6.16 -9.88 -4.14
N SER A 40 -6.30 -11.03 -3.47
CA SER A 40 -6.76 -12.29 -4.10
C SER A 40 -8.02 -12.10 -4.97
N PRO A 41 -8.19 -12.79 -6.11
CA PRO A 41 -9.46 -12.76 -6.82
C PRO A 41 -10.59 -13.46 -6.04
N PHE A 42 -10.26 -14.31 -5.06
CA PHE A 42 -11.24 -15.09 -4.29
C PHE A 42 -11.68 -14.36 -3.02
N PHE A 43 -13.00 -14.16 -2.87
CA PHE A 43 -13.61 -13.44 -1.76
C PHE A 43 -13.14 -13.92 -0.38
N ILE A 44 -13.23 -15.22 -0.09
CA ILE A 44 -12.89 -15.76 1.25
C ILE A 44 -11.42 -15.50 1.61
N SER A 45 -10.49 -15.69 0.66
CA SER A 45 -9.08 -15.40 0.88
C SER A 45 -8.85 -13.92 1.15
N ARG A 46 -9.44 -13.03 0.32
CA ARG A 46 -9.35 -11.58 0.53
C ARG A 46 -9.92 -11.15 1.85
N PHE A 47 -11.14 -11.57 2.15
CA PHE A 47 -11.86 -11.18 3.36
C PHE A 47 -11.04 -11.56 4.60
N ARG A 48 -10.52 -12.79 4.64
CA ARG A 48 -9.69 -13.26 5.74
C ARG A 48 -8.40 -12.45 5.88
N GLU A 49 -7.69 -12.21 4.78
CA GLU A 49 -6.43 -11.45 4.80
C GLU A 49 -6.64 -9.97 5.14
N ALA A 50 -7.72 -9.35 4.65
CA ALA A 50 -8.10 -7.99 4.98
C ALA A 50 -8.47 -7.89 6.46
N LEU A 51 -9.27 -8.83 6.97
CA LEU A 51 -9.63 -8.89 8.40
C LEU A 51 -8.37 -8.90 9.27
N PHE A 52 -7.44 -9.83 9.02
CA PHE A 52 -6.19 -9.88 9.80
C PHE A 52 -5.38 -8.59 9.72
N HIS A 53 -5.29 -7.97 8.53
CA HIS A 53 -4.54 -6.73 8.36
C HIS A 53 -5.17 -5.55 9.12
N TYR A 54 -6.48 -5.33 8.96
CA TYR A 54 -7.16 -4.22 9.61
C TYR A 54 -7.29 -4.45 11.11
N SER A 55 -7.51 -5.68 11.58
CA SER A 55 -7.49 -5.98 13.02
C SER A 55 -6.17 -5.55 13.65
N ALA A 56 -5.02 -5.87 13.04
CA ALA A 56 -3.72 -5.42 13.55
C ALA A 56 -3.58 -3.88 13.58
N LEU A 57 -4.17 -3.17 12.61
CA LEU A 57 -4.20 -1.70 12.61
C LEU A 57 -5.09 -1.14 13.72
N PHE A 58 -6.27 -1.72 13.94
CA PHE A 58 -7.17 -1.32 15.03
C PHE A 58 -6.55 -1.60 16.41
N ASP A 59 -5.91 -2.76 16.60
CA ASP A 59 -5.19 -3.10 17.83
C ASP A 59 -4.05 -2.11 18.10
N MET A 60 -3.33 -1.72 17.04
CA MET A 60 -2.26 -0.72 17.11
C MET A 60 -2.81 0.67 17.49
N PHE A 61 -3.93 1.11 16.92
CA PHE A 61 -4.57 2.35 17.34
C PHE A 61 -5.09 2.29 18.77
N GLU A 62 -5.65 1.15 19.19
CA GLU A 62 -6.11 0.94 20.55
C GLU A 62 -4.99 1.07 21.58
N ALA A 63 -3.81 0.53 21.28
CA ALA A 63 -2.64 0.60 22.15
C ALA A 63 -2.00 2.00 22.22
N ASN A 64 -2.10 2.81 21.16
CA ASN A 64 -1.31 4.05 21.03
C ASN A 64 -2.14 5.34 21.08
N VAL A 65 -3.46 5.28 20.88
CA VAL A 65 -4.31 6.48 20.77
C VAL A 65 -5.55 6.33 21.67
N PRO A 66 -5.88 7.32 22.52
CA PRO A 66 -7.08 7.30 23.35
C PRO A 66 -8.36 7.07 22.53
N ARG A 67 -9.32 6.32 23.06
CA ARG A 67 -10.56 5.97 22.35
C ARG A 67 -11.46 7.17 22.13
N GLU A 68 -11.43 8.13 23.05
CA GLU A 68 -12.23 9.37 23.02
C GLU A 68 -11.68 10.40 22.02
N ASN A 69 -10.54 10.13 21.39
CA ASN A 69 -9.95 11.01 20.39
C ASN A 69 -10.84 11.04 19.13
N GLU A 70 -11.39 12.22 18.81
CA GLU A 70 -12.27 12.40 17.65
C GLU A 70 -11.58 12.18 16.31
N GLU A 71 -10.30 12.54 16.20
CA GLU A 71 -9.50 12.31 14.98
C GLU A 71 -9.30 10.81 14.73
N ARG A 72 -9.09 10.03 15.80
CA ARG A 72 -9.03 8.56 15.72
C ARG A 72 -10.34 8.01 15.20
N MET A 73 -11.47 8.40 15.79
CA MET A 73 -12.79 7.92 15.38
C MET A 73 -13.09 8.27 13.91
N LEU A 74 -12.75 9.50 13.50
CA LEU A 74 -12.91 9.94 12.11
C LEU A 74 -12.03 9.11 11.17
N PHE A 75 -10.77 8.87 11.53
CA PHE A 75 -9.84 8.10 10.71
C PHE A 75 -10.26 6.63 10.57
N GLU A 76 -10.62 5.98 11.68
CA GLU A 76 -11.10 4.61 11.68
C GLU A 76 -12.36 4.44 10.82
N LYS A 77 -13.32 5.37 10.94
CA LYS A 77 -14.59 5.29 10.22
C LYS A 77 -14.45 5.68 8.75
N GLU A 78 -13.91 6.86 8.46
CA GLU A 78 -13.97 7.46 7.12
C GLU A 78 -12.78 7.06 6.25
N ILE A 79 -11.62 6.72 6.83
CA ILE A 79 -10.47 6.25 6.06
C ILE A 79 -10.46 4.73 6.03
N LEU A 80 -10.29 4.06 7.17
CA LEU A 80 -10.18 2.59 7.19
C LEU A 80 -11.48 1.92 6.77
N GLY A 81 -12.64 2.40 7.23
CA GLY A 81 -13.94 1.87 6.83
C GLY A 81 -14.16 1.90 5.31
N ASN A 82 -13.83 3.02 4.66
CA ASN A 82 -13.92 3.13 3.20
C ASN A 82 -12.89 2.24 2.48
N GLU A 83 -11.68 2.06 3.03
CA GLU A 83 -10.69 1.09 2.53
C GLU A 83 -11.22 -0.33 2.57
N ILE A 84 -11.70 -0.77 3.72
CA ILE A 84 -12.29 -2.09 3.92
C ILE A 84 -13.44 -2.32 2.94
N LEU A 85 -14.35 -1.36 2.81
CA LEU A 85 -15.47 -1.43 1.86
C LEU A 85 -14.98 -1.55 0.41
N GLY A 86 -14.01 -0.72 0.00
CA GLY A 86 -13.47 -0.77 -1.37
C GLY A 86 -12.78 -2.08 -1.73
N ILE A 87 -12.28 -2.83 -0.74
CA ILE A 87 -11.63 -4.13 -0.93
C ILE A 87 -12.65 -5.27 -0.96
N ILE A 88 -13.67 -5.22 -0.09
CA ILE A 88 -14.58 -6.34 0.18
C ILE A 88 -15.89 -6.24 -0.61
N ALA A 89 -16.40 -5.04 -0.86
CA ALA A 89 -17.76 -4.84 -1.39
C ALA A 89 -17.89 -5.12 -2.90
N CYS A 90 -16.80 -5.13 -3.65
CA CYS A 90 -16.82 -5.26 -5.11
C CYS A 90 -15.98 -6.44 -5.60
N GLU A 91 -16.41 -7.03 -6.73
CA GLU A 91 -15.72 -8.12 -7.41
C GLU A 91 -15.25 -7.70 -8.82
N GLY A 92 -14.28 -8.45 -9.36
CA GLY A 92 -13.79 -8.28 -10.73
C GLY A 92 -13.34 -6.85 -11.06
N LEU A 93 -13.81 -6.33 -12.19
CA LEU A 93 -13.46 -4.99 -12.69
C LEU A 93 -14.07 -3.84 -11.88
N ALA A 94 -15.15 -4.09 -11.12
CA ALA A 94 -15.73 -3.08 -10.25
C ALA A 94 -14.85 -2.78 -9.03
N ARG A 95 -13.91 -3.68 -8.70
CA ARG A 95 -12.99 -3.52 -7.58
C ARG A 95 -11.84 -2.58 -7.93
N ALA A 96 -12.00 -1.32 -7.55
CA ALA A 96 -10.99 -0.28 -7.74
C ALA A 96 -9.77 -0.43 -6.82
N ARG A 97 -9.95 -0.94 -5.59
CA ARG A 97 -8.86 -1.05 -4.60
C ARG A 97 -8.18 -2.40 -4.69
N ARG A 98 -6.93 -2.39 -5.18
CA ARG A 98 -6.09 -3.58 -5.39
C ARG A 98 -4.69 -3.39 -4.79
N PRO A 99 -4.56 -3.55 -3.46
CA PRO A 99 -3.29 -3.39 -2.77
C PRO A 99 -2.24 -4.38 -3.27
N LYS A 100 -0.97 -4.01 -3.10
CA LYS A 100 0.16 -4.82 -3.56
C LYS A 100 1.13 -5.04 -2.41
N THR A 101 1.78 -6.19 -2.42
CA THR A 101 2.84 -6.49 -1.46
C THR A 101 4.09 -5.69 -1.78
N TYR A 102 4.98 -5.57 -0.80
CA TYR A 102 6.30 -4.96 -0.98
C TYR A 102 7.07 -5.58 -2.15
N LYS A 103 7.05 -6.93 -2.27
CA LYS A 103 7.72 -7.65 -3.37
C LYS A 103 7.18 -7.24 -4.75
N GLN A 104 5.87 -7.09 -4.88
CA GLN A 104 5.25 -6.65 -6.13
C GLN A 104 5.64 -5.21 -6.50
N TRP A 105 5.70 -4.32 -5.51
CA TRP A 105 6.20 -2.96 -5.71
C TRP A 105 7.68 -2.94 -6.07
N GLN A 106 8.51 -3.75 -5.43
CA GLN A 106 9.94 -3.85 -5.74
C GLN A 106 10.18 -4.25 -7.20
N ILE A 107 9.44 -5.24 -7.71
CA ILE A 107 9.51 -5.66 -9.12
C ILE A 107 9.15 -4.50 -10.06
N ARG A 108 8.07 -3.78 -9.77
CA ARG A 108 7.60 -2.64 -10.58
C ARG A 108 8.57 -1.47 -10.57
N THR A 109 9.12 -1.14 -9.42
CA THR A 109 10.17 -0.12 -9.26
C THR A 109 11.42 -0.49 -10.08
N GLN A 110 11.81 -1.76 -10.10
CA GLN A 110 12.91 -2.25 -10.95
C GLN A 110 12.57 -2.15 -12.45
N TRP A 111 11.36 -2.51 -12.86
CA TRP A 111 10.92 -2.37 -14.26
C TRP A 111 10.90 -0.92 -14.74
N ALA A 112 10.55 0.02 -13.85
CA ALA A 112 10.66 1.46 -14.09
C ALA A 112 12.11 1.99 -14.03
N ARG A 113 13.11 1.10 -13.94
CA ARG A 113 14.56 1.39 -13.92
C ARG A 113 15.01 2.22 -12.73
N PHE A 114 14.34 2.08 -11.59
CA PHE A 114 14.86 2.56 -10.32
C PHE A 114 15.72 1.49 -9.65
N ARG A 115 16.75 1.94 -8.91
CA ARG A 115 17.58 1.10 -8.07
C ARG A 115 17.26 1.40 -6.61
N GLN A 116 16.99 0.36 -5.81
CA GLN A 116 16.83 0.52 -4.38
C GLN A 116 18.15 0.98 -3.75
N LEU A 117 18.09 2.06 -2.97
CA LEU A 117 19.20 2.50 -2.13
C LEU A 117 19.12 1.77 -0.79
N ASN A 118 20.28 1.40 -0.24
CA ASN A 118 20.34 0.89 1.12
C ASN A 118 19.96 2.02 2.09
N SER A 119 19.26 1.67 3.17
CA SER A 119 19.07 2.64 4.24
C SER A 119 20.45 3.10 4.71
N PRO A 120 20.65 4.42 4.93
CA PRO A 120 21.82 4.86 5.68
C PRO A 120 21.83 4.14 7.04
N GLU A 121 23.02 3.80 7.53
CA GLU A 121 23.17 3.24 8.87
C GLU A 121 22.51 4.18 9.89
N PRO A 122 21.87 3.63 10.94
CA PRO A 122 21.31 4.46 11.98
C PRO A 122 22.44 5.32 12.58
N ARG A 123 22.30 6.64 12.46
CA ARG A 123 23.22 7.58 13.12
C ARG A 123 23.19 7.30 14.62
N ASN A 124 24.35 7.00 15.20
CA ASN A 124 24.46 6.77 16.63
C ASN A 124 23.97 8.02 17.35
N HIS A 125 23.19 7.84 18.41
CA HIS A 125 22.68 8.96 19.21
C HIS A 125 23.81 9.81 19.83
N GLU A 126 25.04 9.28 19.89
CA GLU A 126 26.25 9.93 20.38
C GLU A 126 26.82 10.99 19.40
N ASP A 127 26.48 10.92 18.11
CA ASP A 127 26.97 11.89 17.10
C ASP A 127 26.20 13.23 17.10
N ARG A 128 25.27 13.42 18.06
CA ARG A 128 24.44 14.64 18.19
C ARG A 128 24.97 15.65 19.19
N GLU A 129 26.06 15.34 19.91
CA GLU A 129 26.63 16.20 20.96
C GLU A 129 28.05 16.74 20.64
N SER A 130 28.44 16.82 19.36
CA SER A 130 29.68 17.51 18.93
C SER A 130 29.41 18.68 17.98
#